data_AF-A0A6B2SCD8-F1
#
_entry.id   AF-A0A6B2SCD8-F1
#
_cell.length_a   1.000
_cell.length_b   1.000
_cell.length_c   1.000
_cell.angle_alpha   90.00
_cell.angle_beta   90.00
_cell.angle_gamma   90.00
#
_symmetry.space_group_name_H-M   'P 1'
#
loop_
_entity.id
_entity.type
_entity.pdbx_description
1 polymer ?
#
loop_
_entity_poly.entity_id
_entity_poly.type
_entity_poly.pdbx_seq_one_letter_code
_entity_poly.pdbx_strand_id
1 'polypeptide(L)'
;SPPTGAGRAAGRDATAAVVRTLDRQGDVQAAWSARTTKNTWLRSKDGRTLLVLVRLKGTDKERKEAAPRVVAAARAAAPAADVEPSGATWANRAIDESVERDLRRAELLAAPVLFVVLVLAYGSVVSALLPVVVAALTIGCAVPILGLLAQAVDLSRVAVSAASAIGFGLAVDYSLFLLARVREESARGADLHT
;
A
#
# COMPACT_ATOMS: atom_id res chain seq x y z
N SER A 1 -14.53 20.58 32.54
CA SER A 1 -15.50 19.90 33.43
C SER A 1 -15.41 18.40 33.27
N PRO A 2 -15.24 17.61 34.34
CA PRO A 2 -15.30 16.16 34.27
C PRO A 2 -16.69 15.72 33.79
N PRO A 3 -16.81 14.61 33.03
CA PRO A 3 -18.09 14.14 32.52
C PRO A 3 -19.01 13.74 33.67
N THR A 4 -20.28 14.10 33.53
CA THR A 4 -21.37 13.71 34.42
C THR A 4 -21.46 12.18 34.53
N GLY A 5 -22.05 11.67 35.62
CA GLY A 5 -22.23 10.23 35.83
C GLY A 5 -22.94 9.54 34.64
N ALA A 6 -23.86 10.25 33.99
CA ALA A 6 -24.57 9.82 32.79
C ALA A 6 -23.64 9.68 31.56
N GLY A 7 -22.75 10.65 31.31
CA GLY A 7 -21.79 10.56 30.19
C GLY A 7 -20.78 9.41 30.35
N ARG A 8 -20.41 9.08 31.59
CA ARG A 8 -19.57 7.91 31.90
C ARG A 8 -20.31 6.59 31.72
N ALA A 9 -21.62 6.54 31.98
CA ALA A 9 -22.44 5.36 31.71
C ALA A 9 -22.59 5.14 30.19
N ALA A 10 -22.95 6.18 29.44
CA ALA A 10 -23.11 6.11 27.99
C ALA A 10 -21.83 5.66 27.25
N GLY A 11 -20.65 6.19 27.63
CA GLY A 11 -19.37 5.74 27.04
C GLY A 11 -19.02 4.27 27.37
N ARG A 12 -19.43 3.78 28.55
CA ARG A 12 -19.25 2.37 28.92
C ARG A 12 -20.17 1.44 28.13
N ASP A 13 -21.41 1.85 27.89
CA ASP A 13 -22.37 1.07 27.12
C ASP A 13 -21.96 1.01 25.64
N ALA A 14 -21.47 2.13 25.09
CA ALA A 14 -20.93 2.20 23.73
C ALA A 14 -19.71 1.29 23.54
N THR A 15 -18.72 1.35 24.44
CA THR A 15 -17.54 0.47 24.35
C THR A 15 -17.88 -1.01 24.54
N ALA A 16 -18.84 -1.34 25.41
CA ALA A 16 -19.33 -2.71 25.58
C ALA A 16 -20.14 -3.22 24.37
N ALA A 17 -20.84 -2.33 23.66
CA ALA A 17 -21.50 -2.66 22.39
C ALA A 17 -20.45 -2.94 21.29
N VAL A 18 -19.44 -2.07 21.15
CA VAL A 18 -18.35 -2.26 20.18
C VAL A 18 -17.60 -3.57 20.42
N VAL A 19 -17.16 -3.86 21.65
CA VAL A 19 -16.44 -5.13 21.95
C VAL A 19 -17.29 -6.35 21.63
N ARG A 20 -18.59 -6.35 21.96
CA ARG A 20 -19.49 -7.48 21.66
C ARG A 20 -19.69 -7.70 20.16
N THR A 21 -19.78 -6.61 19.39
CA THR A 21 -19.90 -6.70 17.93
C THR A 21 -18.60 -7.19 17.29
N LEU A 22 -17.47 -6.71 17.79
CA LEU A 22 -16.15 -7.09 17.28
C LEU A 22 -15.75 -8.53 17.65
N ASP A 23 -16.09 -9.01 18.85
CA ASP A 23 -15.87 -10.42 19.23
C ASP A 23 -16.65 -11.41 18.35
N ARG A 24 -17.74 -10.96 17.71
CA ARG A 24 -18.53 -11.75 16.76
C ARG A 24 -18.05 -11.62 15.31
N GLN A 25 -17.13 -10.70 15.01
CA GLN A 25 -16.53 -10.61 13.68
C GLN A 25 -15.43 -11.66 13.52
N GLY A 26 -15.52 -12.46 12.47
CA GLY A 26 -14.54 -13.53 12.17
C GLY A 26 -13.10 -13.01 12.02
N ASP A 27 -12.94 -11.77 11.57
CA ASP A 27 -11.67 -11.08 11.33
C ASP A 27 -10.93 -10.65 12.63
N VAL A 28 -11.62 -10.64 13.78
CA VAL A 28 -11.08 -10.19 15.06
C VAL A 28 -10.62 -11.39 15.89
N GLN A 29 -9.39 -11.34 16.39
CA GLN A 29 -8.81 -12.35 17.28
C GLN A 29 -9.17 -12.10 18.73
N ALA A 30 -9.19 -10.83 19.15
CA ALA A 30 -9.64 -10.40 20.46
C ALA A 30 -9.87 -8.88 20.47
N ALA A 31 -10.89 -8.43 21.20
CA ALA A 31 -11.11 -7.03 21.52
C ALA A 31 -11.03 -6.80 23.04
N TRP A 32 -10.23 -5.82 23.47
CA TRP A 32 -10.10 -5.44 24.87
C TRP A 32 -10.54 -3.99 25.09
N SER A 33 -11.18 -3.75 26.23
CA SER A 33 -11.56 -2.41 26.69
C SER A 33 -11.14 -2.21 28.15
N ALA A 34 -11.19 -0.96 28.64
CA ALA A 34 -10.94 -0.62 30.04
C ALA A 34 -11.73 -1.49 31.03
N ARG A 35 -12.93 -1.99 30.65
CA ARG A 35 -13.75 -2.89 31.46
C ARG A 35 -13.25 -4.33 31.46
N THR A 36 -12.83 -4.84 30.30
CA THR A 36 -12.37 -6.23 30.14
C THR A 36 -11.04 -6.45 30.85
N THR A 37 -10.13 -5.47 30.81
CA THR A 37 -8.78 -5.59 31.37
C THR A 37 -8.66 -4.98 32.78
N LYS A 38 -9.73 -4.36 33.32
CA LYS A 38 -9.71 -3.55 34.56
C LYS A 38 -8.61 -2.46 34.58
N ASN A 39 -8.07 -2.09 33.42
CA ASN A 39 -6.93 -1.18 33.31
C ASN A 39 -7.41 0.27 33.14
N THR A 40 -7.07 1.12 34.11
CA THR A 40 -7.46 2.54 34.15
C THR A 40 -6.79 3.38 33.07
N TRP A 41 -5.67 2.91 32.50
CA TRP A 41 -4.90 3.57 31.44
C TRP A 41 -5.62 3.61 30.07
N LEU A 42 -6.63 2.76 29.85
CA LEU A 42 -7.44 2.72 28.63
C LEU A 42 -8.57 3.77 28.63
N ARG A 43 -8.57 4.65 29.62
CA ARG A 43 -9.52 5.74 29.78
C ARG A 43 -8.73 7.02 29.98
N SER A 44 -9.06 8.04 29.21
CA SER A 44 -8.43 9.35 29.35
C SER A 44 -8.67 9.91 30.75
N LYS A 45 -7.72 10.73 31.25
CA LYS A 45 -7.81 11.40 32.56
C LYS A 45 -9.04 12.30 32.67
N ASP A 46 -9.50 12.84 31.54
CA ASP A 46 -10.72 13.63 31.44
C ASP A 46 -12.00 12.76 31.40
N GLY A 47 -11.87 11.44 31.23
CA GLY A 47 -12.96 10.47 31.16
C GLY A 47 -13.85 10.58 29.93
N ARG A 48 -13.45 11.36 28.91
CA ARG A 48 -14.22 11.58 27.67
C ARG A 48 -13.80 10.64 26.55
N THR A 49 -12.54 10.21 26.54
CA THR A 49 -12.01 9.26 25.55
C THR A 49 -11.80 7.90 26.18
N LEU A 50 -12.22 6.85 25.46
CA LEU A 50 -12.07 5.46 25.84
C LEU A 50 -11.38 4.70 24.71
N LEU A 51 -10.32 3.96 25.04
CA LEU A 51 -9.57 3.17 24.06
C LEU A 51 -10.13 1.74 24.00
N VAL A 52 -10.38 1.26 22.79
CA VAL A 52 -10.69 -0.15 22.50
C VAL A 52 -9.53 -0.72 21.68
N LEU A 53 -8.83 -1.71 22.23
CA LEU A 53 -7.74 -2.39 21.55
C LEU A 53 -8.30 -3.59 20.80
N VAL A 54 -8.01 -3.68 19.50
CA VAL A 54 -8.50 -4.77 18.65
C VAL A 54 -7.30 -5.46 18.02
N ARG A 55 -7.19 -6.78 18.22
CA ARG A 55 -6.21 -7.61 17.51
C ARG A 55 -6.91 -8.32 16.36
N LEU A 56 -6.45 -8.06 15.14
CA LEU A 56 -6.96 -8.68 13.92
C LEU A 56 -6.23 -10.00 13.65
N LYS A 57 -6.94 -10.99 13.09
CA LYS A 57 -6.37 -12.26 12.64
C LYS A 57 -5.63 -12.10 11.31
N GLY A 58 -4.79 -13.07 10.99
CA GLY A 58 -4.13 -13.17 9.68
C GLY A 58 -2.79 -12.43 9.56
N THR A 59 -2.31 -12.38 8.32
CA THR A 59 -1.10 -11.71 7.82
C THR A 59 -1.26 -10.18 7.75
N ASP A 60 -0.18 -9.42 7.52
CA ASP A 60 -0.25 -7.95 7.41
C ASP A 60 -1.28 -7.49 6.36
N LYS A 61 -1.38 -8.21 5.23
CA LYS A 61 -2.33 -7.94 4.15
C LYS A 61 -3.77 -8.16 4.61
N GLU A 62 -4.07 -9.32 5.18
CA GLU A 62 -5.42 -9.66 5.67
C GLU A 62 -5.87 -8.68 6.77
N ARG A 63 -4.96 -8.31 7.68
CA ARG A 63 -5.26 -7.31 8.73
C ARG A 63 -5.58 -5.95 8.14
N LYS A 64 -4.84 -5.51 7.12
CA LYS A 64 -5.11 -4.22 6.44
C LYS A 64 -6.45 -4.24 5.73
N GLU A 65 -6.82 -5.34 5.07
CA GLU A 65 -8.12 -5.49 4.40
C GLU A 65 -9.30 -5.60 5.39
N ALA A 66 -9.09 -6.23 6.54
CA ALA A 66 -10.09 -6.35 7.60
C ALA A 66 -10.31 -5.05 8.38
N ALA A 67 -9.27 -4.22 8.55
CA ALA A 67 -9.32 -2.98 9.33
C ALA A 67 -10.52 -2.06 9.00
N PRO A 68 -10.81 -1.69 7.73
CA PRO A 68 -11.98 -0.87 7.42
C PRO A 68 -13.32 -1.53 7.77
N ARG A 69 -13.44 -2.85 7.60
CA ARG A 69 -14.66 -3.61 7.99
C ARG A 69 -14.89 -3.58 9.49
N VAL A 70 -13.82 -3.69 10.26
CA VAL A 70 -13.84 -3.63 11.74
C VAL A 70 -14.20 -2.22 12.21
N VAL A 71 -13.63 -1.18 11.58
CA VAL A 71 -13.93 0.22 11.92
C VAL A 71 -15.38 0.56 11.58
N ALA A 72 -15.88 0.11 10.43
CA ALA A 72 -17.27 0.31 10.04
C ALA A 72 -18.24 -0.39 11.02
N ALA A 73 -17.94 -1.62 11.43
CA ALA A 73 -18.73 -2.34 12.43
C ALA A 73 -18.69 -1.65 13.80
N ALA A 74 -17.54 -1.10 14.21
CA ALA A 74 -17.41 -0.34 15.44
C ALA A 74 -18.24 0.97 15.40
N ARG A 75 -18.19 1.71 14.29
CA ARG A 75 -19.02 2.92 14.08
C ARG A 75 -20.51 2.60 14.11
N ALA A 76 -20.93 1.50 13.48
CA ALA A 76 -22.33 1.05 13.48
C ALA A 76 -22.81 0.59 14.87
N ALA A 77 -21.94 0.00 15.68
CA ALA A 77 -22.28 -0.46 17.03
C ALA A 77 -22.42 0.67 18.06
N ALA A 78 -21.85 1.85 17.78
CA ALA A 78 -21.89 3.01 18.68
C ALA A 78 -22.16 4.32 17.90
N PRO A 79 -23.35 4.49 17.30
CA PRO A 79 -23.66 5.66 16.47
C PRO A 79 -23.70 6.98 17.24
N ALA A 80 -23.88 6.92 18.56
CA ALA A 80 -23.87 8.08 19.46
C ALA A 80 -22.46 8.48 19.95
N ALA A 81 -21.41 7.74 19.56
CA ALA A 81 -20.03 8.00 19.93
C ALA A 81 -19.18 8.26 18.67
N ASP A 82 -18.22 9.18 18.77
CA ASP A 82 -17.24 9.35 17.71
C ASP A 82 -16.17 8.25 17.82
N VAL A 83 -16.00 7.47 16.75
CA VAL A 83 -15.12 6.31 16.71
C VAL A 83 -13.99 6.61 15.74
N GLU A 84 -12.81 6.94 16.27
CA GLU A 84 -11.62 7.18 15.46
C GLU A 84 -10.70 5.95 15.42
N PRO A 85 -10.35 5.44 14.22
CA PRO A 85 -9.39 4.37 14.07
C PRO A 85 -7.96 4.86 14.33
N SER A 86 -7.16 4.05 15.03
CA SER A 86 -5.77 4.36 15.33
C SER A 86 -4.91 3.08 15.40
N GLY A 87 -3.60 3.24 15.48
CA GLY A 87 -2.62 2.16 15.55
C GLY A 87 -1.83 1.96 14.25
N ALA A 88 -0.71 1.23 14.36
CA ALA A 88 0.26 1.05 13.28
C ALA A 88 -0.34 0.44 12.01
N THR A 89 -1.28 -0.51 12.14
CA THR A 89 -1.93 -1.14 10.99
C THR A 89 -2.76 -0.15 10.17
N TRP A 90 -3.47 0.77 10.84
CA TRP A 90 -4.27 1.81 10.18
C TRP A 90 -3.38 2.87 9.53
N ALA A 91 -2.39 3.37 10.28
CA ALA A 91 -1.44 4.36 9.77
C ALA A 91 -0.65 3.82 8.55
N ASN A 92 -0.13 2.60 8.65
CA ASN A 92 0.61 1.98 7.54
C ASN A 92 -0.27 1.74 6.33
N ARG A 93 -1.54 1.36 6.51
CA ARG A 93 -2.49 1.24 5.39
C ARG A 93 -2.71 2.60 4.70
N ALA A 94 -2.96 3.66 5.46
CA ALA A 94 -3.19 4.99 4.90
C ALA A 94 -1.96 5.50 4.13
N ILE A 95 -0.76 5.22 4.64
CA ILE A 95 0.50 5.50 3.94
C ILE A 95 0.59 4.68 2.66
N ASP A 96 0.39 3.36 2.73
CA ASP A 96 0.45 2.46 1.57
C ASP A 96 -0.56 2.90 0.48
N GLU A 97 -1.78 3.28 0.84
CA GLU A 97 -2.81 3.80 -0.09
C GLU A 97 -2.45 5.16 -0.68
N SER A 98 -1.79 6.04 0.09
CA SER A 98 -1.28 7.30 -0.45
C SER A 98 -0.18 7.05 -1.46
N VAL A 99 0.80 6.21 -1.10
CA VAL A 99 1.92 5.85 -1.97
C VAL A 99 1.43 5.19 -3.25
N GLU A 100 0.48 4.26 -3.19
CA GLU A 100 -0.07 3.64 -4.40
C GLU A 100 -0.77 4.65 -5.31
N ARG A 101 -1.57 5.57 -4.73
CA ARG A 101 -2.22 6.62 -5.52
C ARG A 101 -1.21 7.57 -6.16
N ASP A 102 -0.18 7.95 -5.43
CA ASP A 102 0.86 8.84 -5.91
C ASP A 102 1.70 8.17 -7.00
N LEU A 103 2.05 6.88 -6.83
CA LEU A 103 2.71 6.09 -7.86
C LEU A 103 1.87 5.96 -9.12
N ARG A 104 0.58 5.64 -9.02
CA ARG A 104 -0.31 5.55 -10.19
C ARG A 104 -0.41 6.89 -10.93
N ARG A 105 -0.52 8.00 -10.20
CA ARG A 105 -0.53 9.34 -10.81
C ARG A 105 0.80 9.66 -11.47
N ALA A 106 1.91 9.35 -10.80
CA ALA A 106 3.24 9.55 -11.34
C ALA A 106 3.45 8.72 -12.61
N GLU A 107 3.02 7.46 -12.64
CA GLU A 107 3.10 6.59 -13.81
C GLU A 107 2.24 7.11 -14.97
N LEU A 108 1.00 7.53 -14.69
CA LEU A 108 0.11 8.11 -15.70
C LEU A 108 0.65 9.41 -16.31
N LEU A 109 1.44 10.18 -15.57
CA LEU A 109 2.09 11.40 -16.08
C LEU A 109 3.43 11.10 -16.74
N ALA A 110 4.23 10.20 -16.16
CA ALA A 110 5.58 9.89 -16.63
C ALA A 110 5.57 9.08 -17.92
N ALA A 111 4.69 8.07 -18.04
CA ALA A 111 4.62 7.21 -19.22
C ALA A 111 4.39 7.98 -20.54
N PRO A 112 3.41 8.90 -20.67
CA PRO A 112 3.23 9.66 -21.92
C PRO A 112 4.39 10.63 -22.18
N VAL A 113 4.94 11.27 -21.14
CA VAL A 113 6.10 12.16 -21.29
C VAL A 113 7.31 11.38 -21.80
N LEU A 114 7.61 10.22 -21.20
CA LEU A 114 8.70 9.34 -21.62
C LEU A 114 8.47 8.84 -23.05
N PHE A 115 7.25 8.44 -23.39
CA PHE A 115 6.91 8.01 -24.74
C PHE A 115 7.17 9.11 -25.79
N VAL A 116 6.76 10.35 -25.51
CA VAL A 116 7.04 11.49 -26.40
C VAL A 116 8.54 11.72 -26.55
N VAL A 117 9.30 11.69 -25.45
CA VAL A 117 10.77 11.82 -25.48
C VAL A 117 11.41 10.71 -26.32
N LEU A 118 10.96 9.46 -26.19
CA LEU A 118 11.44 8.34 -27.00
C LEU A 118 11.12 8.55 -28.48
N VAL A 119 9.90 8.95 -28.83
CA VAL A 119 9.53 9.24 -30.22
C VAL A 119 10.40 10.35 -30.80
N LEU A 120 10.68 11.41 -30.04
CA LEU A 120 11.56 12.51 -30.47
C LEU A 120 13.02 12.05 -30.64
N ALA A 121 13.53 11.22 -29.74
CA ALA A 121 14.89 10.69 -29.82
C ALA A 121 15.08 9.74 -31.02
N TYR A 122 14.09 8.89 -31.30
CA TYR A 122 14.18 7.89 -32.35
C TYR A 122 13.67 8.37 -33.71
N GLY A 123 12.80 9.38 -33.74
CA GLY A 123 12.18 9.90 -34.96
C GLY A 123 11.12 8.97 -35.57
N SER A 124 10.79 7.86 -34.91
CA SER A 124 9.76 6.91 -35.33
C SER A 124 9.09 6.27 -34.12
N VAL A 125 7.76 6.19 -34.17
CA VAL A 125 6.93 5.53 -33.16
C VAL A 125 7.28 4.05 -33.02
N VAL A 126 7.58 3.39 -34.15
CA VAL A 126 7.91 1.95 -34.17
C VAL A 126 9.22 1.67 -33.43
N SER A 127 10.22 2.53 -33.61
CA SER A 127 11.50 2.41 -32.90
C SER A 127 11.38 2.73 -31.41
N ALA A 128 10.50 3.66 -31.04
CA ALA A 128 10.22 4.01 -29.64
C ALA A 128 9.44 2.92 -28.88
N LEU A 129 8.75 2.02 -29.58
CA LEU A 129 8.03 0.89 -28.96
C LEU A 129 8.98 -0.18 -28.40
N LEU A 130 10.16 -0.38 -29.00
CA LEU A 130 11.07 -1.44 -28.57
C LEU A 130 11.56 -1.24 -27.12
N PRO A 131 12.08 -0.06 -26.71
CA PRO A 131 12.44 0.18 -25.31
C PRO A 131 11.27 0.03 -24.34
N VAL A 132 10.07 0.45 -24.75
CA VAL A 132 8.86 0.35 -23.92
C VAL A 132 8.50 -1.12 -23.66
N VAL A 133 8.52 -1.96 -24.70
CA VAL A 133 8.23 -3.39 -24.58
C VAL A 133 9.28 -4.08 -23.71
N VAL A 134 10.57 -3.81 -23.93
CA VAL A 134 11.65 -4.40 -23.12
C VAL A 134 11.48 -4.01 -21.65
N ALA A 135 11.23 -2.74 -21.37
CA ALA A 135 11.05 -2.25 -20.01
C ALA A 135 9.82 -2.86 -19.32
N ALA A 136 8.70 -3.01 -20.05
CA ALA A 136 7.50 -3.68 -19.56
C ALA A 136 7.75 -5.16 -19.25
N LEU A 137 8.47 -5.88 -20.12
CA LEU A 137 8.86 -7.26 -19.88
C LEU A 137 9.80 -7.40 -18.68
N THR A 138 10.74 -6.46 -18.49
CA THR A 138 11.62 -6.46 -17.32
C THR A 138 10.83 -6.36 -16.02
N ILE A 139 9.89 -5.41 -15.91
CA ILE A 139 9.04 -5.29 -14.71
C ILE A 139 8.16 -6.53 -14.56
N GLY A 140 7.54 -6.98 -15.67
CA GLY A 140 6.67 -8.15 -15.72
C GLY A 140 7.34 -9.44 -15.24
N CYS A 141 8.64 -9.59 -15.45
CA CYS A 141 9.41 -10.72 -14.91
C CYS A 141 9.99 -10.45 -13.52
N ALA A 142 10.48 -9.25 -13.25
CA ALA A 142 11.14 -8.92 -11.98
C ALA A 142 10.20 -9.04 -10.78
N VAL A 143 8.97 -8.53 -10.88
CA VAL A 143 8.01 -8.52 -9.76
C VAL A 143 7.60 -9.93 -9.34
N PRO A 144 7.18 -10.84 -10.24
CA PRO A 144 6.90 -12.23 -9.87
C PRO A 144 8.10 -12.97 -9.30
N ILE A 145 9.30 -12.80 -9.89
CA ILE A 145 10.53 -13.44 -9.41
C ILE A 145 10.86 -13.00 -7.99
N LEU A 146 10.82 -11.69 -7.71
CA LEU A 146 11.02 -11.16 -6.36
C LEU A 146 9.92 -11.63 -5.41
N GLY A 147 8.68 -11.76 -5.88
CA GLY A 147 7.57 -12.30 -5.10
C GLY A 147 7.75 -13.77 -4.72
N LEU A 148 8.28 -14.60 -5.62
CA LEU A 148 8.66 -15.98 -5.33
C LEU A 148 9.84 -16.04 -4.35
N LEU A 149 10.85 -15.18 -4.53
CA LEU A 149 12.00 -15.12 -3.64
C LEU A 149 11.62 -14.68 -2.23
N ALA A 150 10.65 -13.78 -2.09
CA ALA A 150 10.11 -13.32 -0.82
C ALA A 150 9.43 -14.44 0.00
N GLN A 151 9.15 -15.60 -0.60
CA GLN A 151 8.66 -16.77 0.13
C GLN A 151 9.78 -17.52 0.86
N ALA A 152 11.03 -17.38 0.39
CA ALA A 152 12.19 -18.05 0.95
C ALA A 152 13.06 -17.13 1.82
N VAL A 153 13.06 -15.82 1.54
CA VAL A 153 13.86 -14.81 2.23
C VAL A 153 12.98 -13.64 2.65
N ASP A 154 13.18 -13.13 3.87
CA ASP A 154 12.53 -11.91 4.34
C ASP A 154 13.06 -10.69 3.55
N LEU A 155 12.32 -10.32 2.50
CA LEU A 155 12.60 -9.14 1.71
C LEU A 155 11.80 -7.95 2.24
N SER A 156 12.53 -6.89 2.59
CA SER A 156 11.92 -5.60 2.88
C SER A 156 11.19 -5.04 1.66
N ARG A 157 10.05 -4.37 1.87
CA ARG A 157 9.33 -3.61 0.81
C ARG A 157 10.23 -2.62 0.09
N VAL A 158 11.17 -2.01 0.81
CA VAL A 158 12.14 -1.06 0.23
C VAL A 158 13.08 -1.77 -0.73
N ALA A 159 13.54 -2.98 -0.39
CA ALA A 159 14.44 -3.75 -1.24
C ALA A 159 13.77 -4.18 -2.55
N VAL A 160 12.53 -4.67 -2.48
CA VAL A 160 11.75 -5.05 -3.68
C VAL A 160 11.53 -3.83 -4.57
N SER A 161 11.08 -2.71 -3.99
CA SER A 161 10.85 -1.47 -4.75
C SER A 161 12.14 -0.93 -5.39
N ALA A 162 13.27 -0.97 -4.67
CA ALA A 162 14.55 -0.52 -5.20
C ALA A 162 15.05 -1.41 -6.33
N ALA A 163 14.96 -2.73 -6.18
CA ALA A 163 15.35 -3.69 -7.22
C ALA A 163 14.53 -3.51 -8.50
N SER A 164 13.21 -3.29 -8.38
CA SER A 164 12.36 -3.00 -9.54
C SER A 164 12.73 -1.69 -10.22
N ALA A 165 12.97 -0.61 -9.45
CA ALA A 165 13.35 0.69 -10.02
C ALA A 165 14.70 0.64 -10.74
N ILE A 166 15.70 -0.02 -10.14
CA ILE A 166 17.03 -0.21 -10.73
C ILE A 166 16.93 -1.08 -11.99
N GLY A 167 16.21 -2.21 -11.93
CA GLY A 167 16.03 -3.11 -13.06
C GLY A 167 15.36 -2.44 -14.25
N PHE A 168 14.30 -1.64 -14.01
CA PHE A 168 13.65 -0.86 -15.05
C PHE A 168 14.59 0.17 -15.68
N GLY A 169 15.31 0.95 -14.86
CA GLY A 169 16.26 1.96 -15.35
C GLY A 169 17.34 1.34 -16.23
N LEU A 170 17.93 0.23 -15.79
CA LEU A 170 18.92 -0.51 -16.56
C LEU A 170 18.35 -1.05 -17.87
N ALA A 171 17.15 -1.63 -17.85
CA ALA A 171 16.53 -2.17 -19.06
C ALA A 171 16.27 -1.10 -20.12
N VAL A 172 15.79 0.08 -19.70
CA VAL A 172 15.62 1.22 -20.60
C VAL A 172 16.98 1.65 -21.14
N ASP A 173 17.96 1.90 -20.28
CA ASP A 173 19.28 2.40 -20.69
C ASP A 173 20.00 1.47 -21.68
N TYR A 174 20.00 0.17 -21.41
CA TYR A 174 20.55 -0.83 -22.33
C TYR A 174 19.81 -0.89 -23.66
N SER A 175 18.47 -0.77 -23.65
CA SER A 175 17.68 -0.72 -24.88
C SER A 175 18.03 0.51 -25.70
N LEU A 176 18.22 1.66 -25.05
CA LEU A 176 18.58 2.89 -25.73
C LEU A 176 19.98 2.80 -26.34
N PHE A 177 20.96 2.30 -25.58
CA PHE A 177 22.33 2.11 -26.03
C PHE A 177 22.42 1.14 -27.22
N LEU A 178 21.74 -0.01 -27.14
CA LEU A 178 21.73 -1.01 -28.21
C LEU A 178 21.12 -0.45 -29.49
N LEU A 179 20.00 0.28 -29.38
CA LEU A 179 19.36 0.92 -30.54
C LEU A 179 20.22 2.02 -31.14
N ALA A 180 20.87 2.84 -30.32
CA ALA A 180 21.81 3.86 -30.79
C ALA A 180 22.95 3.21 -31.59
N ARG A 181 23.47 2.09 -31.08
CA ARG A 181 24.53 1.32 -31.75
C ARG A 181 24.07 0.75 -33.09
N VAL A 182 22.89 0.13 -33.14
CA VAL A 182 22.34 -0.42 -34.40
C VAL A 182 22.16 0.69 -35.45
N ARG A 183 21.63 1.86 -35.05
CA ARG A 183 21.48 2.99 -35.97
C ARG A 183 22.82 3.51 -36.49
N GLU A 184 23.85 3.54 -35.64
CA GLU A 184 25.19 3.96 -36.03
C GLU A 184 25.77 3.03 -37.11
N GLU A 185 25.61 1.72 -36.96
CA GLU A 185 26.13 0.76 -37.94
C GLU A 185 25.30 0.69 -39.22
N SER A 186 23.97 0.84 -39.15
CA SER A 186 23.15 1.02 -40.36
C SER A 186 23.51 2.30 -41.11
N ALA A 187 23.80 3.40 -40.42
CA ALA A 187 24.25 4.64 -41.05
C ALA A 187 25.65 4.52 -41.68
N ARG A 188 26.50 3.61 -41.18
CA ARG A 188 27.81 3.28 -41.77
C ARG A 188 27.74 2.28 -42.93
N GLY A 189 26.54 1.91 -43.38
CA GLY A 189 26.35 1.04 -44.54
C GLY A 189 26.60 -0.44 -44.26
N ALA A 190 26.58 -0.86 -42.98
CA ALA A 190 26.49 -2.28 -42.66
C ALA A 190 25.07 -2.74 -43.01
N ASP A 191 24.88 -3.22 -44.24
CA ASP A 191 23.67 -3.91 -44.64
C ASP A 191 23.46 -5.09 -43.69
N LEU A 192 22.32 -5.08 -42.99
CA LEU A 192 21.78 -6.28 -42.38
C LEU A 192 21.36 -7.20 -43.53
N HIS A 193 22.30 -8.00 -44.03
CA HIS A 193 22.00 -9.07 -44.97
C HIS A 193 21.02 -10.06 -44.31
N THR A 194 19.73 -9.88 -44.58
CA THR A 194 18.68 -10.91 -44.52
C THR A 194 17.70 -10.69 -45.65
#